data_AF-A0A4Q7G972-F1
#
_entry.id   AF-A0A4Q7G972-F1
#
_cell.length_a   1.000
_cell.length_b   1.000
_cell.length_c   1.000
_cell.angle_alpha   90.00
_cell.angle_beta   90.00
_cell.angle_gamma   90.00
#
_symmetry.space_group_name_H-M   'P 1'
#
loop_
_entity.id
_entity.type
_entity.pdbx_description
1 polymer ?
#
loop_
_entity_poly.entity_id
_entity_poly.type
_entity_poly.pdbx_seq_one_letter_code
_entity_poly.pdbx_strand_id
1 'polypeptide(L)'
;MLHCPPKLALTIAYSGFVLASTMVPALAADPTGDWRVADGVAHIRVAQCNGSLWGAVAWEKTPGGKDTHNPDAARQSRPTLGMPILIDMKKKAGTDAWEGQVYNAKDGQLYSSTIKPIGSDKLEIQGCVLGFLCGGETWTRVGPPIPSSAAGSTPPANSMAKGAAPKGASQQAAAPTPPKTTGSVSSAPATAPAASSKQPAGQKQAAAVPAAPSGDVVGDICLLPDVARFTH
;
A
#
# COMPACT_ATOMS: atom_id res chain seq x y z
N MET A 1 -16.77 88.47 33.97
CA MET A 1 -15.95 87.32 34.40
C MET A 1 -16.25 86.15 33.47
N LEU A 2 -15.51 86.04 32.36
CA LEU A 2 -15.50 84.89 31.46
C LEU A 2 -14.97 83.68 32.23
N HIS A 3 -15.71 82.57 32.30
CA HIS A 3 -15.12 81.23 32.43
C HIS A 3 -16.03 80.19 31.76
N CYS A 4 -15.39 79.37 30.93
CA CYS A 4 -15.82 78.20 30.16
C CYS A 4 -14.68 77.18 30.34
N PRO A 5 -14.76 75.86 30.05
CA PRO A 5 -15.78 74.81 30.20
C PRO A 5 -15.18 73.64 31.07
N PRO A 6 -15.47 72.31 30.94
CA PRO A 6 -15.29 71.51 29.71
C PRO A 6 -16.43 70.53 29.37
N LYS A 7 -16.39 70.12 28.10
CA LYS A 7 -17.29 69.19 27.42
C LYS A 7 -16.98 67.74 27.83
N LEU A 8 -17.99 66.95 28.22
CA LEU A 8 -17.86 65.49 28.26
C LEU A 8 -18.08 64.94 26.85
N ALA A 9 -17.01 64.43 26.25
CA ALA A 9 -17.04 63.65 25.02
C ALA A 9 -17.45 62.20 25.36
N LEU A 10 -18.60 61.76 24.84
CA LEU A 10 -19.05 60.37 24.94
C LEU A 10 -18.20 59.50 24.01
N THR A 11 -17.27 58.73 24.57
CA THR A 11 -16.41 57.80 23.84
C THR A 11 -17.16 56.47 23.69
N ILE A 12 -17.63 56.16 22.48
CA ILE A 12 -18.23 54.85 22.16
C ILE A 12 -17.09 53.87 21.90
N ALA A 13 -16.78 53.02 22.88
CA ALA A 13 -15.84 51.93 22.73
C ALA A 13 -16.50 50.76 21.99
N TYR A 14 -16.36 50.70 20.66
CA TYR A 14 -16.68 49.51 19.88
C TYR A 14 -15.60 48.44 20.14
N SER A 15 -15.90 47.50 21.03
CA SER A 15 -15.11 46.27 21.17
C SER A 15 -15.38 45.37 19.95
N GLY A 16 -14.51 45.45 18.95
CA GLY A 16 -14.50 44.53 17.82
C GLY A 16 -14.04 43.15 18.26
N PHE A 17 -14.99 42.21 18.39
CA PHE A 17 -14.67 40.79 18.57
C PHE A 17 -14.20 40.25 17.20
N VAL A 18 -12.89 40.32 16.95
CA VAL A 18 -12.28 39.74 15.75
C VAL A 18 -12.28 38.23 15.91
N LEU A 19 -13.30 37.58 15.32
CA LEU A 19 -13.36 36.13 15.22
C LEU A 19 -12.30 35.69 14.19
N ALA A 20 -11.10 35.33 14.67
CA ALA A 20 -10.05 34.77 13.85
C ALA A 20 -10.44 33.36 13.40
N SER A 21 -11.09 33.25 12.23
CA SER A 21 -11.37 31.98 11.57
C SER A 21 -10.05 31.37 11.10
N THR A 22 -9.51 30.42 11.87
CA THR A 22 -8.42 29.56 11.41
C THR A 22 -8.97 28.66 10.31
N MET A 23 -8.73 29.02 9.04
CA MET A 23 -8.94 28.11 7.92
C MET A 23 -7.95 26.94 8.07
N VAL A 24 -8.44 25.78 8.50
CA VAL A 24 -7.69 24.54 8.41
C VAL A 24 -7.77 24.09 6.95
N PRO A 25 -6.66 23.97 6.22
CA PRO A 25 -6.71 23.42 4.87
C PRO A 25 -7.23 21.98 4.94
N ALA A 26 -8.29 21.69 4.21
CA ALA A 26 -8.73 20.32 4.00
C ALA A 26 -7.68 19.64 3.11
N LEU A 27 -6.88 18.76 3.72
CA LEU A 27 -5.95 17.93 2.96
C LEU A 27 -6.77 16.87 2.22
N ALA A 28 -6.75 16.95 0.89
CA ALA A 28 -7.29 15.90 0.03
C ALA A 28 -6.63 14.56 0.39
N ALA A 29 -7.41 13.49 0.52
CA ALA A 29 -6.86 12.17 0.79
C ALA A 29 -5.98 11.69 -0.38
N ASP A 30 -4.83 11.11 -0.05
CA ASP A 30 -3.84 10.65 -1.02
C ASP A 30 -4.24 9.28 -1.62
N PRO A 31 -4.52 9.20 -2.94
CA PRO A 31 -4.87 7.94 -3.59
C PRO A 31 -3.67 7.00 -3.81
N THR A 32 -2.43 7.46 -3.60
CA THR A 32 -1.23 6.63 -3.83
C THR A 32 -1.06 5.53 -2.77
N GLY A 33 -0.32 4.48 -3.12
CA GLY A 33 -0.04 3.31 -2.29
C GLY A 33 -0.63 2.01 -2.84
N ASP A 34 -0.60 0.96 -2.02
CA ASP A 34 -1.08 -0.38 -2.39
C ASP A 34 -2.54 -0.58 -1.94
N TRP A 35 -3.36 -1.09 -2.86
CA TRP A 35 -4.80 -1.24 -2.68
C TRP A 35 -5.25 -2.66 -3.03
N ARG A 36 -5.96 -3.32 -2.13
CA ARG A 36 -6.59 -4.61 -2.38
C ARG A 36 -7.93 -4.39 -3.07
N VAL A 37 -8.11 -5.03 -4.22
CA VAL A 37 -9.37 -5.02 -4.98
C VAL A 37 -10.50 -5.68 -4.19
N ALA A 38 -11.76 -5.40 -4.53
CA ALA A 38 -12.90 -5.76 -3.68
C ALA A 38 -13.07 -7.28 -3.46
N ASP A 39 -12.78 -8.09 -4.48
CA ASP A 39 -12.82 -9.56 -4.39
C ASP A 39 -11.56 -10.19 -3.77
N GLY A 40 -10.54 -9.38 -3.47
CA GLY A 40 -9.30 -9.79 -2.82
C GLY A 40 -8.37 -10.65 -3.68
N VAL A 41 -8.52 -10.67 -5.01
CA VAL A 41 -7.66 -11.50 -5.89
C VAL A 41 -6.35 -10.83 -6.27
N ALA A 42 -6.24 -9.51 -6.11
CA ALA A 42 -5.07 -8.73 -6.48
C ALA A 42 -4.84 -7.53 -5.55
N HIS A 43 -3.60 -7.04 -5.51
CA HIS A 43 -3.27 -5.70 -5.02
C HIS A 43 -2.80 -4.84 -6.19
N ILE A 44 -3.30 -3.62 -6.25
CA ILE A 44 -2.92 -2.61 -7.24
C ILE A 44 -2.05 -1.56 -6.53
N ARG A 45 -0.83 -1.38 -7.01
CA ARG A 45 -0.02 -0.24 -6.61
C ARG A 45 -0.39 0.97 -7.43
N VAL A 46 -0.63 2.07 -6.74
CA VAL A 46 -1.05 3.34 -7.32
C VAL A 46 0.00 4.41 -7.04
N ALA A 47 0.44 5.12 -8.07
CA ALA A 47 1.41 6.22 -7.98
C ALA A 47 1.10 7.31 -9.00
N GLN A 48 1.65 8.50 -8.76
CA GLN A 48 1.59 9.60 -9.72
C GLN A 48 2.79 9.54 -10.66
N CYS A 49 2.54 9.35 -11.95
CA CYS A 49 3.54 9.32 -13.01
C CYS A 49 3.22 10.43 -14.01
N ASN A 50 4.13 11.38 -14.18
CA ASN A 50 4.01 12.50 -15.11
C ASN A 50 2.72 13.34 -14.97
N GLY A 51 2.28 13.60 -13.74
CA GLY A 51 1.09 14.43 -13.46
C GLY A 51 -0.26 13.71 -13.55
N SER A 52 -0.27 12.43 -13.96
CA SER A 52 -1.45 11.56 -13.90
C SER A 52 -1.23 10.44 -12.89
N LEU A 53 -2.31 9.94 -12.31
CA LEU A 53 -2.28 8.76 -11.46
C LEU A 53 -2.36 7.49 -12.32
N TRP A 54 -1.51 6.52 -12.00
CA TRP A 54 -1.45 5.22 -12.63
C TRP A 54 -1.55 4.13 -11.58
N GLY A 55 -2.04 2.96 -11.97
CA GLY A 55 -2.18 1.82 -11.08
C GLY A 55 -1.81 0.53 -11.81
N ALA A 56 -0.93 -0.28 -11.23
CA ALA A 56 -0.50 -1.56 -11.81
C ALA A 56 -0.66 -2.72 -10.81
N VAL A 57 -0.89 -3.92 -11.32
CA VAL A 57 -0.99 -5.13 -10.47
C VAL A 57 0.35 -5.37 -9.79
N ALA A 58 0.42 -5.22 -8.47
CA ALA A 58 1.64 -5.37 -7.67
C ALA A 58 1.70 -6.73 -6.95
N TRP A 59 0.56 -7.39 -6.76
CA TRP A 59 0.47 -8.71 -6.16
C TRP A 59 -0.79 -9.43 -6.65
N GLU A 60 -0.71 -10.76 -6.71
CA GLU A 60 -1.80 -11.64 -7.12
C GLU A 60 -1.97 -12.76 -6.11
N LYS A 61 -3.22 -13.09 -5.79
CA LYS A 61 -3.54 -14.24 -4.93
C LYS A 61 -3.11 -15.56 -5.55
N THR A 62 -3.24 -15.67 -6.87
CA THR A 62 -2.75 -16.79 -7.68
C THR A 62 -1.76 -16.22 -8.71
N PRO A 63 -0.44 -16.33 -8.46
CA PRO A 63 0.56 -15.78 -9.37
C PRO A 63 0.62 -16.49 -10.72
N GLY A 64 1.15 -15.79 -11.72
CA GLY A 64 1.39 -16.33 -13.06
C GLY A 64 0.22 -16.20 -14.02
N GLY A 65 -0.72 -15.29 -13.71
CA GLY A 65 -1.81 -14.94 -14.60
C GLY A 65 -1.30 -14.37 -15.94
N LYS A 66 -2.15 -14.48 -16.96
CA LYS A 66 -1.95 -13.90 -18.28
C LYS A 66 -3.21 -13.20 -18.72
N ASP A 67 -3.05 -12.22 -19.59
CA ASP A 67 -4.15 -11.40 -20.08
C ASP A 67 -4.97 -12.07 -21.19
N THR A 68 -5.48 -13.28 -20.93
CA THR A 68 -6.06 -14.15 -21.97
C THR A 68 -7.31 -13.59 -22.65
N HIS A 69 -7.98 -12.62 -22.04
CA HIS A 69 -9.18 -11.97 -22.60
C HIS A 69 -8.87 -10.73 -23.42
N ASN A 70 -7.59 -10.36 -23.60
CA ASN A 70 -7.25 -9.18 -24.38
C ASN A 70 -7.79 -9.31 -25.82
N PRO A 71 -8.48 -8.28 -26.35
CA PRO A 71 -8.93 -8.29 -27.75
C PRO A 71 -7.77 -8.27 -28.75
N ASP A 72 -6.60 -7.76 -28.35
CA ASP A 72 -5.36 -7.86 -29.12
C ASP A 72 -4.64 -9.19 -28.79
N ALA A 73 -4.63 -10.09 -29.78
CA ALA A 73 -4.00 -11.41 -29.65
C ALA A 73 -2.51 -11.34 -29.28
N ALA A 74 -1.79 -10.28 -29.68
CA ALA A 74 -0.38 -10.12 -29.33
C ALA A 74 -0.18 -9.88 -27.82
N ARG A 75 -1.20 -9.35 -27.14
CA ARG A 75 -1.18 -9.05 -25.71
C ARG A 75 -1.69 -10.19 -24.84
N GLN A 76 -2.36 -11.19 -25.39
CA GLN A 76 -2.94 -12.29 -24.61
C GLN A 76 -1.91 -13.13 -23.84
N SER A 77 -0.65 -13.09 -24.28
CA SER A 77 0.46 -13.79 -23.62
C SER A 77 1.13 -12.98 -22.51
N ARG A 78 0.81 -11.68 -22.35
CA ARG A 78 1.45 -10.80 -21.38
C ARG A 78 1.12 -11.21 -19.94
N PRO A 79 2.08 -11.15 -19.01
CA PRO A 79 1.80 -11.35 -17.59
C PRO A 79 0.82 -10.32 -17.07
N THR A 80 -0.06 -10.73 -16.16
CA THR A 80 -0.96 -9.81 -15.44
C THR A 80 -0.24 -9.04 -14.34
N LEU A 81 0.81 -9.59 -13.73
CA LEU A 81 1.68 -8.87 -12.82
C LEU A 81 2.39 -7.71 -13.53
N GLY A 82 2.38 -6.52 -12.93
CA GLY A 82 2.91 -5.29 -13.52
C GLY A 82 2.03 -4.68 -14.62
N MET A 83 0.89 -5.29 -14.94
CA MET A 83 -0.02 -4.75 -15.95
C MET A 83 -0.75 -3.51 -15.41
N PRO A 84 -0.83 -2.41 -16.19
CA PRO A 84 -1.59 -1.24 -15.78
C PRO A 84 -3.10 -1.52 -15.81
N ILE A 85 -3.75 -1.21 -14.68
CA ILE A 85 -5.18 -1.32 -14.44
C ILE A 85 -5.81 0.07 -14.38
N LEU A 86 -5.20 1.03 -13.68
CA LEU A 86 -5.61 2.44 -13.72
C LEU A 86 -4.72 3.18 -14.70
N ILE A 87 -5.33 3.83 -15.69
CA ILE A 87 -4.65 4.37 -16.86
C ILE A 87 -4.97 5.86 -16.99
N ASP A 88 -3.91 6.69 -17.02
CA ASP A 88 -3.96 8.15 -17.23
C ASP A 88 -5.07 8.87 -16.43
N MET A 89 -5.16 8.57 -15.12
CA MET A 89 -6.16 9.19 -14.26
C MET A 89 -5.75 10.63 -13.96
N LYS A 90 -6.52 11.61 -14.43
CA LYS A 90 -6.24 13.04 -14.27
C LYS A 90 -7.02 13.64 -13.13
N LYS A 91 -6.37 14.49 -12.33
CA LYS A 91 -7.03 15.15 -11.20
C LYS A 91 -8.14 16.06 -11.70
N LYS A 92 -9.35 15.88 -11.16
CA LYS A 92 -10.47 16.78 -11.44
C LYS A 92 -10.38 18.02 -10.56
N ALA A 93 -10.28 19.18 -11.19
CA ALA A 93 -10.16 20.46 -10.52
C ALA A 93 -11.31 20.70 -9.52
N GLY A 94 -10.96 21.18 -8.31
CA GLY A 94 -11.93 21.49 -7.27
C GLY A 94 -12.57 20.27 -6.58
N THR A 95 -12.08 19.05 -6.82
CA THR A 95 -12.61 17.83 -6.19
C THR A 95 -11.50 16.87 -5.76
N ASP A 96 -11.85 15.86 -4.97
CA ASP A 96 -10.92 14.77 -4.63
C ASP A 96 -10.82 13.68 -5.69
N ALA A 97 -11.62 13.75 -6.74
CA ALA A 97 -11.73 12.73 -7.77
C ALA A 97 -10.65 12.83 -8.86
N TRP A 98 -10.43 11.72 -9.54
CA TRP A 98 -9.60 11.61 -10.73
C TRP A 98 -10.35 10.88 -11.84
N GLU A 99 -10.15 11.26 -13.09
CA GLU A 99 -10.86 10.73 -14.25
C GLU A 99 -9.88 10.16 -15.28
N GLY A 100 -10.15 8.98 -15.80
CA GLY A 100 -9.28 8.28 -16.74
C GLY A 100 -9.92 6.97 -17.21
N GLN A 101 -9.11 5.92 -17.35
CA GLN A 101 -9.59 4.61 -17.79
C GLN A 101 -9.19 3.48 -16.83
N VAL A 102 -10.06 2.48 -16.71
CA VAL A 102 -9.77 1.21 -16.03
C VAL A 102 -9.75 0.07 -17.03
N TYR A 103 -8.72 -0.76 -17.00
CA TYR A 103 -8.66 -2.02 -17.72
C TYR A 103 -9.12 -3.18 -16.84
N ASN A 104 -10.08 -3.99 -17.31
CA ASN A 104 -10.49 -5.21 -16.63
C ASN A 104 -9.96 -6.45 -17.37
N ALA A 105 -8.98 -7.13 -16.80
CA ALA A 105 -8.39 -8.33 -17.39
C ALA A 105 -9.35 -9.54 -17.45
N LYS A 106 -10.47 -9.49 -16.73
CA LYS A 106 -11.46 -10.58 -16.70
C LYS A 106 -12.30 -10.64 -17.97
N ASP A 107 -12.53 -9.49 -18.60
CA ASP A 107 -13.33 -9.37 -19.83
C ASP A 107 -12.58 -8.69 -20.99
N GLY A 108 -11.36 -8.20 -20.72
CA GLY A 108 -10.51 -7.56 -21.71
C GLY A 108 -10.91 -6.14 -22.09
N GLN A 109 -11.83 -5.51 -21.34
CA GLN A 109 -12.40 -4.22 -21.71
C GLN A 109 -11.75 -3.03 -20.97
N LEU A 110 -11.84 -1.86 -21.62
CA LEU A 110 -11.50 -0.56 -21.05
C LEU A 110 -12.78 0.20 -20.72
N TYR A 111 -12.81 0.80 -19.53
CA TYR A 111 -13.93 1.55 -18.99
C TYR A 111 -13.49 2.98 -18.72
N SER A 112 -14.27 3.96 -19.19
CA SER A 112 -14.14 5.33 -18.68
C SER A 112 -14.48 5.32 -17.20
N SER A 113 -13.58 5.85 -16.38
CA SER A 113 -13.65 5.66 -14.93
C SER A 113 -13.35 6.92 -14.15
N THR A 114 -14.00 7.03 -12.99
CA THR A 114 -13.68 7.98 -11.94
C THR A 114 -13.18 7.22 -10.72
N ILE A 115 -12.12 7.71 -10.10
CA ILE A 115 -11.63 7.20 -8.82
C ILE A 115 -11.68 8.30 -7.77
N LYS A 116 -12.02 7.92 -6.53
CA LYS A 116 -12.17 8.87 -5.43
C LYS A 116 -11.75 8.24 -4.11
N PRO A 117 -10.76 8.81 -3.41
CA PRO A 117 -10.47 8.44 -2.04
C PRO A 117 -11.67 8.70 -1.11
N ILE A 118 -11.99 7.73 -0.26
CA ILE A 118 -12.98 7.88 0.82
C ILE A 118 -12.26 7.67 2.15
N GLY A 119 -11.97 8.76 2.85
CA GLY A 119 -11.11 8.69 4.03
C GLY A 119 -9.69 8.24 3.67
N SER A 120 -9.00 7.58 4.60
CA SER A 120 -7.60 7.17 4.43
C SER A 120 -7.42 5.75 3.90
N ASP A 121 -8.43 4.88 4.03
CA ASP A 121 -8.30 3.42 3.86
C ASP A 121 -9.21 2.84 2.75
N LYS A 122 -9.99 3.67 2.07
CA LYS A 122 -10.87 3.26 0.97
C LYS A 122 -10.63 4.08 -0.29
N LEU A 123 -10.68 3.41 -1.43
CA LEU A 123 -10.62 4.01 -2.75
C LEU A 123 -11.82 3.52 -3.55
N GLU A 124 -12.72 4.42 -3.90
CA GLU A 124 -13.86 4.12 -4.76
C GLU A 124 -13.41 4.15 -6.22
N ILE A 125 -13.76 3.11 -6.97
CA ILE A 125 -13.53 2.98 -8.40
C ILE A 125 -14.91 2.84 -9.06
N GLN A 126 -15.26 3.76 -9.95
CA GLN A 126 -16.49 3.71 -10.72
C GLN A 126 -16.14 3.68 -12.20
N GLY A 127 -16.66 2.73 -12.96
CA GLY A 127 -16.43 2.60 -14.39
C GLY A 127 -17.75 2.49 -15.15
N CYS A 128 -17.84 3.09 -16.33
CA CYS A 128 -19.02 3.02 -17.18
C CYS A 128 -18.67 2.52 -18.59
N VAL A 129 -19.45 1.58 -19.12
CA VAL A 129 -19.42 1.23 -20.54
C VAL A 129 -20.27 2.25 -21.29
N LEU A 130 -19.66 2.93 -22.27
CA LEU A 130 -20.31 3.92 -23.14
C LEU A 130 -21.05 5.04 -22.37
N GLY A 131 -20.70 5.28 -21.12
CA GLY A 131 -21.24 6.37 -20.28
C GLY A 131 -22.61 6.11 -19.63
N PHE A 132 -23.25 4.95 -19.83
CA PHE A 132 -24.60 4.67 -19.28
C PHE A 132 -24.72 3.38 -18.47
N LEU A 133 -23.90 2.35 -18.73
CA LEU A 133 -23.84 1.15 -17.90
C LEU A 133 -22.68 1.26 -16.93
N CYS A 134 -22.98 1.77 -15.73
CA CYS A 134 -21.99 2.02 -14.71
C CYS A 134 -21.99 0.94 -13.64
N GLY A 135 -20.80 0.52 -13.25
CA GLY A 135 -20.55 -0.31 -12.08
C GLY A 135 -19.42 0.30 -11.25
N GLY A 136 -19.19 -0.25 -10.07
CA GLY A 136 -18.08 0.22 -9.25
C GLY A 136 -17.71 -0.78 -8.17
N GLU A 137 -16.53 -0.56 -7.61
CA GLU A 137 -16.01 -1.32 -6.50
C GLU A 137 -15.27 -0.39 -5.53
N THR A 138 -15.16 -0.81 -4.27
CA THR A 138 -14.38 -0.09 -3.27
C THR A 138 -13.17 -0.93 -2.90
N TRP A 139 -12.00 -0.42 -3.20
CA TRP A 139 -10.74 -1.02 -2.80
C TRP A 139 -10.38 -0.64 -1.38
N THR A 140 -9.61 -1.51 -0.73
CA THR A 140 -9.17 -1.34 0.65
C THR A 140 -7.66 -1.21 0.70
N ARG A 141 -7.13 -0.24 1.45
CA ARG A 141 -5.69 -0.03 1.54
C ARG A 141 -4.99 -1.26 2.14
N VAL A 142 -3.86 -1.64 1.56
CA VAL A 142 -3.01 -2.73 2.05
C VAL A 142 -2.02 -2.17 3.07
N GLY A 143 -2.18 -2.57 4.34
CA GLY A 143 -1.37 -2.09 5.46
C GLY A 143 -1.65 -0.63 5.85
N PRO A 144 -1.40 -0.24 7.11
CA PRO A 144 -1.43 1.17 7.47
C PRO A 144 -0.38 1.91 6.62
N PRO A 145 -0.57 3.22 6.33
CA PRO A 145 0.54 4.03 5.87
C PRO A 145 1.70 3.77 6.83
N ILE A 146 2.82 3.23 6.33
CA ILE A 146 4.06 3.25 7.10
C ILE A 146 4.15 4.71 7.55
N PRO A 147 4.22 5.00 8.87
CA PRO A 147 4.36 6.37 9.30
C PRO A 147 5.58 6.90 8.57
N SER A 148 5.33 7.75 7.57
CA SER A 148 6.38 8.45 6.85
C SER A 148 7.21 9.11 7.94
N SER A 149 8.53 8.94 7.89
CA SER A 149 9.52 9.20 8.96
C SER A 149 9.60 10.66 9.47
N ALA A 150 8.45 11.25 9.77
CA ALA A 150 8.19 12.60 10.22
C ALA A 150 7.19 12.57 11.39
N ALA A 151 7.42 11.66 12.34
CA ALA A 151 7.11 11.93 13.73
C ALA A 151 8.47 11.97 14.43
N GLY A 152 8.85 13.18 14.89
CA GLY A 152 10.17 13.50 15.37
C GLY A 152 10.74 12.47 16.35
N SER A 153 12.04 12.28 16.23
CA SER A 153 12.92 11.73 17.24
C SER A 153 12.66 12.36 18.61
N THR A 154 11.82 11.74 19.42
CA THR A 154 11.85 11.92 20.87
C THR A 154 11.45 10.60 21.52
N PRO A 155 12.39 9.85 22.10
CA PRO A 155 12.03 8.73 22.96
C PRO A 155 11.29 9.29 24.19
N PRO A 156 10.18 8.69 24.65
CA PRO A 156 9.74 8.94 26.01
C PRO A 156 10.84 8.41 26.95
N ALA A 157 11.50 9.34 27.63
CA ALA A 157 12.23 9.03 28.84
C ALA A 157 11.28 8.36 29.84
N ASN A 158 11.83 7.41 30.59
CA ASN A 158 11.28 6.79 31.80
C ASN A 158 10.60 5.42 31.61
N SER A 159 11.38 4.36 31.80
CA SER A 159 11.14 3.41 32.91
C SER A 159 12.36 2.53 33.13
N MET A 160 13.18 2.96 34.10
CA MET A 160 14.19 2.13 34.76
C MET A 160 13.50 1.20 35.76
N ALA A 161 13.68 -0.11 35.61
CA ALA A 161 13.66 -1.07 36.70
C ALA A 161 14.49 -2.30 36.27
N LYS A 162 15.80 -2.26 36.51
CA LYS A 162 16.49 -2.91 37.64
C LYS A 162 16.44 -4.45 37.57
N GLY A 163 17.54 -5.07 37.13
CA GLY A 163 17.69 -6.52 37.17
C GLY A 163 19.01 -7.03 36.60
N ALA A 164 20.09 -6.84 37.36
CA ALA A 164 21.36 -7.59 37.41
C ALA A 164 21.78 -8.51 36.24
N ALA A 165 22.93 -8.19 35.63
CA ALA A 165 23.85 -9.17 35.06
C ALA A 165 24.57 -9.96 36.19
N PRO A 166 25.20 -11.11 35.88
CA PRO A 166 26.63 -11.02 35.60
C PRO A 166 27.17 -11.96 34.50
N LYS A 167 28.30 -11.52 33.92
CA LYS A 167 29.53 -12.26 33.52
C LYS A 167 29.33 -13.73 33.10
N GLY A 168 29.65 -14.15 31.88
CA GLY A 168 30.91 -13.94 31.15
C GLY A 168 31.69 -15.26 31.11
N ALA A 169 31.97 -15.80 29.93
CA ALA A 169 33.12 -16.66 29.61
C ALA A 169 33.08 -17.08 28.14
N SER A 170 33.95 -16.46 27.36
CA SER A 170 34.50 -16.94 26.09
C SER A 170 35.52 -18.06 26.34
N GLN A 171 35.52 -19.10 25.48
CA GLN A 171 36.65 -19.99 25.13
C GLN A 171 36.10 -20.97 24.06
N GLN A 172 36.39 -20.85 22.77
CA GLN A 172 37.64 -21.04 22.00
C GLN A 172 38.09 -22.50 21.84
N ALA A 173 38.04 -22.94 20.56
CA ALA A 173 38.89 -23.88 19.83
C ALA A 173 38.95 -25.37 20.23
N ALA A 174 38.69 -26.26 19.25
CA ALA A 174 39.75 -26.97 18.53
C ALA A 174 39.17 -27.92 17.46
N ALA A 175 39.66 -27.79 16.23
CA ALA A 175 39.69 -28.88 15.24
C ALA A 175 41.04 -29.60 15.38
N PRO A 176 41.17 -30.88 14.97
CA PRO A 176 41.71 -31.14 13.64
C PRO A 176 41.07 -32.33 12.88
N THR A 177 41.54 -32.50 11.65
CA THR A 177 41.02 -33.22 10.47
C THR A 177 41.43 -34.73 10.40
N PRO A 178 41.42 -35.41 9.23
CA PRO A 178 40.40 -36.35 8.72
C PRO A 178 40.93 -37.81 8.58
N PRO A 179 40.18 -38.76 7.97
CA PRO A 179 40.56 -39.14 6.59
C PRO A 179 39.41 -39.61 5.65
N LYS A 180 39.77 -39.63 4.35
CA LYS A 180 39.04 -40.02 3.12
C LYS A 180 38.49 -41.45 3.08
N THR A 181 37.45 -41.70 2.26
CA THR A 181 37.36 -42.66 1.10
C THR A 181 35.88 -42.84 0.66
N THR A 182 35.49 -42.41 -0.57
CA THR A 182 35.25 -43.16 -1.84
C THR A 182 34.04 -44.13 -1.90
N GLY A 183 33.23 -43.98 -2.96
CA GLY A 183 32.32 -45.00 -3.53
C GLY A 183 30.82 -44.72 -3.24
N SER A 184 30.01 -44.20 -4.17
CA SER A 184 29.47 -44.81 -5.41
C SER A 184 28.30 -45.78 -5.20
N VAL A 185 27.22 -45.46 -5.93
CA VAL A 185 26.15 -46.30 -6.55
C VAL A 185 24.95 -46.84 -5.75
N SER A 186 23.78 -46.51 -6.33
CA SER A 186 22.68 -47.41 -6.74
C SER A 186 21.42 -47.59 -5.87
N SER A 187 20.32 -47.09 -6.48
CA SER A 187 19.03 -47.75 -6.79
C SER A 187 18.11 -48.30 -5.69
N ALA A 188 16.85 -47.84 -5.82
CA ALA A 188 15.52 -48.27 -5.33
C ALA A 188 15.28 -49.81 -5.23
N PRO A 189 14.12 -50.36 -4.74
CA PRO A 189 12.79 -49.73 -4.62
C PRO A 189 11.86 -50.18 -3.44
N ALA A 190 10.64 -49.61 -3.45
CA ALA A 190 9.35 -50.26 -3.21
C ALA A 190 8.53 -50.01 -1.90
N THR A 191 7.26 -49.67 -2.15
CA THR A 191 6.00 -50.04 -1.44
C THR A 191 5.59 -49.42 -0.09
N ALA A 192 4.38 -48.82 -0.13
CA ALA A 192 3.44 -48.53 0.97
C ALA A 192 2.90 -49.84 1.63
N PRO A 193 2.07 -49.87 2.72
CA PRO A 193 1.09 -48.86 3.17
C PRO A 193 0.83 -48.68 4.70
N ALA A 194 -0.02 -47.65 4.99
CA ALA A 194 -1.02 -47.47 6.05
C ALA A 194 -0.75 -47.81 7.55
N ALA A 195 -0.96 -46.82 8.43
CA ALA A 195 -2.03 -46.78 9.47
C ALA A 195 -1.66 -45.94 10.72
N SER A 196 -2.69 -45.28 11.25
CA SER A 196 -2.73 -44.28 12.32
C SER A 196 -2.45 -44.82 13.74
N SER A 197 -1.86 -44.00 14.62
CA SER A 197 -2.57 -43.32 15.74
C SER A 197 -1.66 -42.83 16.89
N LYS A 198 -2.10 -41.69 17.45
CA LYS A 198 -1.94 -41.14 18.82
C LYS A 198 -0.70 -40.33 19.25
N GLN A 199 -1.04 -39.08 19.59
CA GLN A 199 -0.35 -37.96 20.23
C GLN A 199 0.07 -38.24 21.70
N PRO A 200 0.94 -37.42 22.30
CA PRO A 200 0.44 -36.42 23.27
C PRO A 200 1.10 -35.03 23.19
N ALA A 201 0.57 -34.13 24.02
CA ALA A 201 0.54 -32.67 23.97
C ALA A 201 1.82 -31.90 24.39
N GLY A 202 1.85 -30.60 24.04
CA GLY A 202 2.71 -29.54 24.57
C GLY A 202 3.74 -29.06 23.53
N GLN A 203 3.98 -27.78 23.23
CA GLN A 203 3.66 -26.51 23.87
C GLN A 203 3.53 -25.41 22.80
N LYS A 204 2.68 -24.44 23.11
CA LYS A 204 2.35 -23.24 22.36
C LYS A 204 3.54 -22.27 22.36
N GLN A 205 4.18 -22.09 21.20
CA GLN A 205 5.03 -20.92 20.95
C GLN A 205 4.33 -20.06 19.91
N ALA A 206 3.82 -18.90 20.34
CA ALA A 206 3.37 -17.86 19.44
C ALA A 206 4.60 -17.37 18.67
N ALA A 207 4.81 -17.96 17.50
CA ALA A 207 5.81 -17.50 16.56
C ALA A 207 5.40 -16.11 16.09
N ALA A 208 6.30 -15.16 16.34
CA ALA A 208 6.29 -13.85 15.74
C ALA A 208 5.93 -13.98 14.25
N VAL A 209 4.95 -13.18 13.81
CA VAL A 209 4.62 -13.04 12.39
C VAL A 209 5.93 -12.71 11.67
N PRO A 210 6.43 -13.56 10.76
CA PRO A 210 7.57 -13.20 9.94
C PRO A 210 7.17 -11.95 9.16
N ALA A 211 8.00 -10.91 9.22
CA ALA A 211 7.91 -9.80 8.30
C ALA A 211 7.75 -10.38 6.89
N ALA A 212 6.67 -9.98 6.20
CA ALA A 212 6.46 -10.37 4.82
C ALA A 212 7.74 -10.07 4.03
N PRO A 213 8.21 -10.98 3.15
CA PRO A 213 9.34 -10.67 2.30
C PRO A 213 8.95 -9.42 1.51
N SER A 214 9.73 -8.35 1.65
CA SER A 214 9.66 -7.15 0.83
C SER A 214 10.11 -7.51 -0.59
N GLY A 215 9.29 -8.31 -1.26
CA GLY A 215 9.40 -8.68 -2.66
C GLY A 215 8.50 -7.74 -3.44
N ASP A 216 8.91 -6.50 -3.54
CA ASP A 216 8.31 -5.57 -4.49
C ASP A 216 8.77 -5.97 -5.90
N VAL A 217 8.14 -7.02 -6.45
CA VAL A 217 8.52 -7.60 -7.75
C VAL A 217 8.25 -6.62 -8.90
N VAL A 218 7.32 -5.70 -8.71
CA VAL A 218 6.90 -4.72 -9.72
C VAL A 218 7.72 -3.42 -9.65
N GLY A 219 8.24 -3.08 -8.46
CA GLY A 219 9.09 -1.92 -8.27
C GLY A 219 8.35 -0.60 -8.49
N ASP A 220 9.05 0.38 -9.07
CA ASP A 220 8.48 1.67 -9.44
C ASP A 220 7.56 1.52 -10.67
N ILE A 221 6.25 1.68 -10.45
CA ILE A 221 5.25 1.55 -11.51
C ILE A 221 5.45 2.57 -12.65
N CYS A 222 6.10 3.71 -12.38
CA CYS A 222 6.34 4.73 -13.39
C CYS A 222 7.38 4.31 -14.43
N LEU A 223 8.19 3.28 -14.14
CA LEU A 223 9.19 2.72 -15.06
C LEU A 223 8.66 1.56 -15.90
N LEU A 224 7.44 1.08 -15.63
CA LEU A 224 6.84 0.00 -16.40
C LEU A 224 6.69 0.44 -17.87
N PRO A 225 7.09 -0.38 -18.87
CA PRO A 225 7.10 0.04 -20.27
C PRO A 225 5.73 0.56 -20.77
N ASP A 226 4.65 -0.08 -20.30
CA ASP A 226 3.29 0.31 -20.68
C ASP A 226 2.84 1.65 -20.08
N VAL A 227 3.48 2.11 -18.99
CA VAL A 227 3.25 3.40 -18.32
C VAL A 227 4.20 4.45 -18.89
N ALA A 228 5.50 4.14 -18.93
CA ALA A 228 6.57 5.05 -19.38
C ALA A 228 6.41 5.51 -20.83
N ARG A 229 5.79 4.70 -21.71
CA ARG A 229 5.51 5.12 -23.09
C ARG A 229 4.52 6.30 -23.21
N PHE A 230 3.76 6.58 -22.15
CA PHE A 230 2.84 7.72 -22.08
C PHE A 230 3.45 8.90 -21.32
N THR A 231 4.71 8.78 -20.89
CA THR A 231 5.41 9.81 -20.10
C THR A 231 6.46 10.61 -20.89
N HIS A 232 6.52 10.43 -22.23
CA HIS A 232 7.46 11.12 -23.12
C HIS A 232 6.73 11.92 -24.21
#